data_AF-A0A4P6UBJ7-F1
#
_entry.id   AF-A0A4P6UBJ7-F1
#
_cell.length_a   1.000
_cell.length_b   1.000
_cell.length_c   1.000
_cell.angle_alpha   90.00
_cell.angle_beta   90.00
_cell.angle_gamma   90.00
#
_symmetry.space_group_name_H-M   'P 1'
#
loop_
_entity.id
_entity.type
_entity.pdbx_description
1 polymer ?
#
loop_
_entity_poly.entity_id
_entity_poly.type
_entity_poly.pdbx_seq_one_letter_code
_entity_poly.pdbx_strand_id
1 'polypeptide(L)'
;MTTDLPRSTSDDALGEGLDIQPDSDPLPRRKLGACSSAVEQARRTLGERLTIHPDACHDLKDLDSAPQAAAWGKTLGRGLVALGAYAEAVDNGFTGDFRQWCKYSGHADAWPCTSKKLAMRESQTVLQNGRLRRSRVLPVDSEVDRSGFTLMQAHLKISEGGGDLAPRVYFVHDSRSHTVHVGYIGPHKNMRNTRS
;
A
#
# COMPACT_ATOMS: atom_id res chain seq x y z
N MET A 1 -27.41 5.90 85.66
CA MET A 1 -27.75 4.83 84.69
C MET A 1 -26.43 4.50 83.99
N THR A 2 -25.65 3.52 84.48
CA THR A 2 -25.58 2.13 83.96
C THR A 2 -25.23 2.15 82.45
N THR A 3 -24.10 1.67 81.94
CA THR A 3 -23.24 0.54 82.36
C THR A 3 -21.88 0.54 81.63
N ASP A 4 -21.01 -0.33 82.17
CA ASP A 4 -19.65 -0.78 81.83
C ASP A 4 -19.24 -1.10 80.37
N LEU A 5 -17.90 -1.09 80.23
CA LEU A 5 -16.91 -1.61 79.25
C LEU A 5 -17.22 -2.98 78.56
N PRO A 6 -16.55 -3.43 77.46
CA PRO A 6 -15.07 -3.46 77.32
C PRO A 6 -14.43 -3.33 75.92
N ARG A 7 -13.09 -3.27 75.96
CA ARG A 7 -12.12 -3.35 74.85
C ARG A 7 -11.69 -4.82 74.66
N SER A 8 -11.70 -5.36 73.44
CA SER A 8 -10.88 -6.54 73.06
C SER A 8 -10.79 -6.71 71.52
N THR A 9 -9.55 -6.92 71.04
CA THR A 9 -9.03 -7.79 69.95
C THR A 9 -9.98 -8.22 68.80
N SER A 10 -9.60 -8.31 67.52
CA SER A 10 -8.40 -8.92 66.92
C SER A 10 -8.44 -8.72 65.38
N ASP A 11 -7.26 -8.71 64.78
CA ASP A 11 -6.81 -9.23 63.47
C ASP A 11 -7.76 -9.53 62.28
N ASP A 12 -7.12 -9.34 61.12
CA ASP A 12 -7.24 -10.08 59.86
C ASP A 12 -7.85 -9.38 58.62
N ALA A 13 -6.89 -9.06 57.73
CA ALA A 13 -6.85 -9.41 56.31
C ALA A 13 -7.47 -8.45 55.29
N LEU A 14 -6.59 -7.56 54.81
CA LEU A 14 -6.23 -7.38 53.39
C LEU A 14 -7.37 -7.50 52.37
N GLY A 15 -8.02 -6.36 52.09
CA GLY A 15 -8.74 -6.17 50.84
C GLY A 15 -7.75 -6.09 49.68
N GLU A 16 -7.86 -7.05 48.76
CA GLU A 16 -7.04 -7.13 47.55
C GLU A 16 -7.22 -5.88 46.69
N GLY A 17 -6.11 -5.15 46.50
CA GLY A 17 -6.01 -4.14 45.46
C GLY A 17 -6.04 -4.83 44.10
N LEU A 18 -7.05 -4.51 43.30
CA LEU A 18 -7.04 -4.81 41.87
C LEU A 18 -5.92 -4.00 41.21
N ASP A 19 -4.75 -4.63 41.12
CA ASP A 19 -3.63 -4.16 40.31
C ASP A 19 -4.04 -4.15 38.84
N ILE A 20 -4.57 -3.02 38.38
CA ILE A 20 -4.71 -2.73 36.95
C ILE A 20 -3.30 -2.50 36.41
N GLN A 21 -2.65 -3.57 35.97
CA GLN A 21 -1.46 -3.50 35.12
C GLN A 21 -1.89 -2.86 33.77
N PRO A 22 -1.30 -1.73 33.34
CA PRO A 22 -1.50 -1.25 32.00
C PRO A 22 -0.69 -2.12 31.04
N ASP A 23 -1.32 -3.20 30.58
CA ASP A 23 -0.79 -3.98 29.46
C ASP A 23 -1.09 -3.23 28.16
N SER A 24 -0.33 -2.17 27.92
CA SER A 24 -0.25 -1.53 26.61
C SER A 24 1.14 -1.80 26.05
N ASP A 25 1.26 -2.93 25.36
CA ASP A 25 2.33 -3.15 24.41
C ASP A 25 2.41 -1.90 23.50
N PRO A 26 3.53 -1.14 23.48
CA PRO A 26 3.59 0.07 22.70
C PRO A 26 3.39 -0.31 21.23
N LEU A 27 2.26 0.13 20.67
CA LEU A 27 1.99 0.07 19.23
C LEU A 27 3.30 0.36 18.49
N PRO A 28 3.78 -0.56 17.63
CA PRO A 28 5.11 -0.43 17.05
C PRO A 28 5.22 0.96 16.42
N ARG A 29 6.19 1.75 16.89
CA ARG A 29 6.39 3.14 16.44
C ARG A 29 6.29 3.16 14.92
N ARG A 30 5.23 3.78 14.39
CA ARG A 30 5.00 3.87 12.95
C ARG A 30 6.25 4.48 12.33
N LYS A 31 7.04 3.68 11.60
CA LYS A 31 8.24 4.18 10.94
C LYS A 31 7.81 5.18 9.89
N LEU A 32 7.97 6.47 10.17
CA LEU A 32 7.69 7.53 9.22
C LEU A 32 8.48 7.27 7.93
N GLY A 33 7.79 7.27 6.80
CA GLY A 33 8.38 6.98 5.49
C GLY A 33 8.40 5.50 5.09
N ALA A 34 7.77 4.59 5.84
CA ALA A 34 7.57 3.20 5.46
C ALA A 34 6.53 3.03 4.32
N CYS A 35 6.50 1.86 3.66
CA CYS A 35 5.56 1.59 2.58
C CYS A 35 4.10 1.60 3.07
N SER A 36 3.83 1.01 4.25
CA SER A 36 2.49 1.07 4.88
C SER A 36 2.01 2.51 5.08
N SER A 37 2.87 3.38 5.62
CA SER A 37 2.54 4.79 5.86
C SER A 37 2.24 5.54 4.56
N ALA A 38 2.97 5.25 3.48
CA ALA A 38 2.71 5.85 2.16
C ALA A 38 1.36 5.42 1.59
N VAL A 39 0.98 4.14 1.74
CA VAL A 39 -0.33 3.62 1.33
C VAL A 39 -1.46 4.27 2.13
N GLU A 40 -1.33 4.33 3.46
CA GLU A 40 -2.32 4.97 4.34
C GLU A 40 -2.52 6.44 3.98
N GLN A 41 -1.44 7.16 3.71
CA GLN A 41 -1.52 8.56 3.32
C GLN A 41 -2.21 8.70 1.96
N ALA A 42 -1.83 7.91 0.96
CA ALA A 42 -2.46 7.95 -0.36
C ALA A 42 -3.96 7.65 -0.31
N ARG A 43 -4.38 6.63 0.45
CA ARG A 43 -5.81 6.33 0.65
C ARG A 43 -6.60 7.52 1.22
N ARG A 44 -5.98 8.29 2.12
CA ARG A 44 -6.62 9.46 2.75
C ARG A 44 -6.68 10.68 1.85
N THR A 45 -5.66 10.89 1.01
CA THR A 45 -5.50 12.15 0.27
C THR A 45 -5.84 12.09 -1.21
N LEU A 46 -5.87 10.88 -1.80
CA LEU A 46 -6.04 10.71 -3.25
C LEU A 46 -7.36 10.03 -3.65
N GLY A 47 -8.23 9.66 -2.70
CA GLY A 47 -9.32 8.70 -2.92
C GLY A 47 -10.24 8.97 -4.12
N GLU A 48 -10.48 10.22 -4.51
CA GLU A 48 -11.29 10.58 -5.69
C GLU A 48 -10.56 10.38 -7.03
N ARG A 49 -9.22 10.35 -7.01
CA ARG A 49 -8.35 10.25 -8.18
C ARG A 49 -7.66 8.88 -8.28
N LEU A 50 -7.46 8.22 -7.13
CA LEU A 50 -6.75 6.95 -7.03
C LEU A 50 -7.35 6.07 -5.95
N THR A 51 -7.79 4.89 -6.35
CA THR A 51 -8.29 3.84 -5.45
C THR A 51 -7.23 2.77 -5.24
N ILE A 52 -6.85 2.52 -3.98
CA ILE A 52 -6.04 1.36 -3.61
C ILE A 52 -6.97 0.30 -3.05
N HIS A 53 -7.25 -0.74 -3.84
CA HIS A 53 -8.17 -1.81 -3.46
C HIS A 53 -7.82 -2.36 -2.06
N PRO A 54 -8.80 -2.72 -1.21
CA PRO A 54 -8.54 -3.26 0.13
C PRO A 54 -7.50 -4.38 0.14
N ASP A 55 -7.61 -5.31 -0.82
CA ASP A 55 -6.73 -6.47 -0.98
C ASP A 55 -5.45 -6.22 -1.80
N ALA A 56 -5.16 -4.97 -2.19
CA ALA A 56 -3.99 -4.69 -3.03
C ALA A 56 -2.66 -4.83 -2.27
N CYS A 57 -2.65 -4.77 -0.94
CA CYS A 57 -1.42 -4.69 -0.16
C CYS A 57 -0.90 -6.07 0.25
N HIS A 58 0.29 -6.44 -0.20
CA HIS A 58 0.91 -7.73 0.10
C HIS A 58 2.27 -7.56 0.78
N ASP A 59 2.49 -8.29 1.86
CA ASP A 59 3.76 -8.38 2.59
C ASP A 59 4.40 -7.01 2.92
N LEU A 60 3.59 -5.97 3.19
CA LEU A 60 4.11 -4.64 3.50
C LEU A 60 5.01 -4.64 4.74
N LYS A 61 4.74 -5.52 5.71
CA LYS A 61 5.61 -5.76 6.87
C LYS A 61 7.04 -6.12 6.46
N ASP A 62 7.22 -6.95 5.43
CA ASP A 62 8.55 -7.36 4.96
C ASP A 62 9.27 -6.17 4.32
N LEU A 63 8.53 -5.30 3.61
CA LEU A 63 9.07 -4.08 3.03
C LEU A 63 9.46 -3.06 4.10
N ASP A 64 8.64 -2.93 5.15
CA ASP A 64 8.83 -1.96 6.24
C ASP A 64 9.94 -2.38 7.23
N SER A 65 10.25 -3.68 7.28
CA SER A 65 11.38 -4.24 8.02
C SER A 65 12.70 -4.17 7.26
N ALA A 66 12.69 -3.96 5.94
CA ALA A 66 13.91 -3.90 5.13
C ALA A 66 14.77 -2.68 5.47
N PRO A 67 16.11 -2.75 5.34
CA PRO A 67 16.99 -1.60 5.51
C PRO A 67 16.63 -0.39 4.63
N GLN A 68 16.02 -0.65 3.47
CA GLN A 68 15.61 0.35 2.48
C GLN A 68 14.19 0.91 2.71
N ALA A 69 13.48 0.47 3.76
CA ALA A 69 12.06 0.77 4.00
C ALA A 69 11.72 2.27 3.82
N ALA A 70 12.51 3.16 4.43
CA ALA A 70 12.28 4.60 4.34
C ALA A 70 12.43 5.16 2.92
N ALA A 71 13.45 4.70 2.18
CA ALA A 71 13.66 5.12 0.80
C ALA A 71 12.57 4.58 -0.13
N TRP A 72 12.15 3.33 0.07
CA TRP A 72 11.08 2.70 -0.67
C TRP A 72 9.73 3.34 -0.39
N GLY A 73 9.36 3.62 0.87
CA GLY A 73 8.09 4.26 1.17
C GLY A 73 8.02 5.70 0.65
N LYS A 74 9.10 6.49 0.72
CA LYS A 74 9.16 7.81 0.07
C LYS A 74 8.94 7.71 -1.45
N THR A 75 9.61 6.75 -2.09
CA THR A 75 9.51 6.55 -3.54
C THR A 75 8.14 6.02 -3.95
N LEU A 76 7.54 5.15 -3.14
CA LEU A 76 6.18 4.65 -3.30
C LEU A 76 5.17 5.79 -3.21
N GLY A 77 5.26 6.63 -2.18
CA GLY A 77 4.39 7.80 -2.02
C GLY A 77 4.43 8.72 -3.23
N ARG A 78 5.63 9.05 -3.73
CA ARG A 78 5.78 9.83 -4.98
C ARG A 78 5.11 9.14 -6.17
N GLY A 79 5.22 7.82 -6.29
CA GLY A 79 4.57 7.06 -7.36
C GLY A 79 3.05 7.12 -7.30
N LEU A 80 2.47 7.02 -6.10
CA LEU A 80 1.02 7.12 -5.89
C LEU A 80 0.51 8.54 -6.20
N VAL A 81 1.24 9.57 -5.76
CA VAL A 81 0.92 10.98 -6.11
C VAL A 81 0.96 11.19 -7.63
N ALA A 82 1.98 10.66 -8.32
CA ALA A 82 2.07 10.76 -9.78
C ALA A 82 0.85 10.13 -10.48
N LEU A 83 0.39 8.97 -10.01
CA LEU A 83 -0.79 8.31 -10.55
C LEU A 83 -2.07 9.12 -10.30
N GLY A 84 -2.22 9.73 -9.12
CA GLY A 84 -3.34 10.63 -8.82
C GLY A 84 -3.35 11.90 -9.69
N ALA A 85 -2.18 12.52 -9.88
CA ALA A 85 -2.02 13.68 -10.76
C ALA A 85 -2.30 13.33 -12.24
N TYR A 86 -1.97 12.11 -12.68
CA TYR A 86 -2.37 11.62 -14.00
C TYR A 86 -3.89 11.49 -14.14
N ALA A 87 -4.56 10.90 -13.16
CA ALA A 87 -6.02 10.78 -13.16
C ALA A 87 -6.70 12.17 -13.24
N GLU A 88 -6.19 13.13 -12.47
CA GLU A 88 -6.64 14.52 -12.54
C GLU A 88 -6.39 15.15 -13.91
N ALA A 89 -5.25 14.90 -14.55
CA ALA A 89 -5.00 15.40 -15.89
C ALA A 89 -5.96 14.81 -16.92
N VAL A 90 -6.29 13.52 -16.83
CA VAL A 90 -7.27 12.87 -17.72
C VAL A 90 -8.64 13.49 -17.54
N ASP A 91 -9.07 13.71 -16.30
CA ASP A 91 -10.33 14.36 -16.00
C ASP A 91 -10.41 15.80 -16.54
N ASN A 92 -9.27 16.49 -16.60
CA ASN A 92 -9.11 17.80 -17.23
C ASN A 92 -8.88 17.75 -18.75
N GLY A 93 -9.12 16.61 -19.40
CA GLY A 93 -9.11 16.46 -20.86
C GLY A 93 -7.79 15.98 -21.46
N PHE A 94 -6.82 15.54 -20.66
CA PHE A 94 -5.63 14.88 -21.20
C PHE A 94 -6.01 13.56 -21.89
N THR A 95 -5.45 13.33 -23.08
CA THR A 95 -5.61 12.08 -23.82
C THR A 95 -4.27 11.36 -23.94
N GLY A 96 -4.23 10.10 -23.50
CA GLY A 96 -3.02 9.28 -23.56
C GLY A 96 -2.83 8.42 -22.32
N ASP A 97 -1.83 7.55 -22.37
CA ASP A 97 -1.46 6.70 -21.25
C ASP A 97 -0.59 7.43 -20.20
N PHE A 98 -0.41 6.80 -19.03
CA PHE A 98 0.39 7.35 -17.93
C PHE A 98 1.84 7.68 -18.35
N ARG A 99 2.43 6.90 -19.26
CA ARG A 99 3.79 7.14 -19.75
C ARG A 99 3.85 8.38 -20.63
N GLN A 100 2.87 8.56 -21.52
CA GLN A 100 2.75 9.75 -22.35
C GLN A 100 2.59 10.99 -21.46
N TRP A 101 1.70 10.92 -20.47
CA TRP A 101 1.53 12.01 -19.51
C TRP A 101 2.85 12.35 -18.81
N CYS A 102 3.50 11.36 -18.19
CA CYS A 102 4.77 11.57 -17.48
C CYS A 102 5.88 12.13 -18.38
N LYS A 103 5.89 11.78 -19.68
CA LYS A 103 6.93 12.21 -20.62
C LYS A 103 6.72 13.65 -21.12
N TYR A 104 5.45 14.07 -21.29
CA TYR A 104 5.13 15.26 -22.05
C TYR A 104 4.42 16.36 -21.24
N SER A 105 3.90 16.08 -20.05
CA SER A 105 3.14 17.07 -19.27
C SER A 105 4.00 18.18 -18.65
N GLY A 106 5.29 17.91 -18.40
CA GLY A 106 6.14 18.80 -17.60
C GLY A 106 5.72 18.92 -16.14
N HIS A 107 4.78 18.08 -15.67
CA HIS A 107 4.24 18.16 -14.31
C HIS A 107 5.31 17.82 -13.26
N ALA A 108 5.31 18.54 -12.13
CA ALA A 108 6.31 18.36 -11.07
C ALA A 108 6.31 16.94 -10.49
N ASP A 109 5.11 16.33 -10.40
CA ASP A 109 4.93 14.97 -9.91
C ASP A 109 5.11 13.88 -10.98
N ALA A 110 5.52 14.23 -12.20
CA ALA A 110 5.72 13.25 -13.26
C ALA A 110 6.69 12.12 -12.82
N TRP A 111 6.31 10.88 -13.14
CA TRP A 111 7.12 9.71 -12.82
C TRP A 111 8.21 9.48 -13.88
N PRO A 112 9.42 8.99 -13.50
CA PRO A 112 10.46 8.73 -14.47
C PRO A 112 10.06 7.69 -15.52
N CYS A 113 10.08 8.08 -16.80
CA CYS A 113 9.67 7.26 -17.94
C CYS A 113 10.76 6.30 -18.44
N THR A 114 11.48 5.63 -17.53
CA THR A 114 12.52 4.66 -17.88
C THR A 114 12.02 3.23 -17.70
N SER A 115 12.57 2.29 -18.47
CA SER A 115 12.25 0.86 -18.32
C SER A 115 12.60 0.29 -16.94
N LYS A 116 13.48 0.98 -16.19
CA LYS A 116 13.85 0.64 -14.81
C LYS A 116 12.82 1.09 -13.78
N LYS A 117 11.95 2.06 -14.10
CA LYS A 117 10.99 2.68 -13.18
C LYS A 117 9.52 2.46 -13.56
N LEU A 118 9.23 2.26 -14.84
CA LEU A 118 7.87 2.12 -15.36
C LEU A 118 7.82 1.05 -16.46
N ALA A 119 6.76 0.24 -16.42
CA ALA A 119 6.36 -0.60 -17.53
C ALA A 119 4.85 -0.42 -17.75
N MET A 120 4.45 -0.03 -18.97
CA MET A 120 3.02 0.06 -19.33
C MET A 120 2.44 -1.28 -19.78
N ARG A 121 3.31 -2.22 -20.17
CA ARG A 121 2.94 -3.57 -20.59
C ARG A 121 3.82 -4.58 -19.89
N GLU A 122 3.21 -5.70 -19.52
CA GLU A 122 3.91 -6.84 -18.94
C GLU A 122 4.67 -7.59 -20.04
N SER A 123 5.75 -8.27 -19.67
CA SER A 123 6.57 -9.00 -20.65
C SER A 123 5.78 -10.11 -21.35
N GLN A 124 6.07 -10.37 -22.63
CA GLN A 124 5.46 -11.47 -23.38
C GLN A 124 5.69 -12.82 -22.70
N THR A 125 6.89 -13.03 -22.14
CA THR A 125 7.23 -14.25 -21.41
C THR A 125 6.30 -14.49 -20.21
N VAL A 126 5.96 -13.45 -19.44
CA VAL A 126 5.00 -13.55 -18.34
C VAL A 126 3.59 -13.82 -18.88
N LEU A 127 3.17 -13.09 -19.92
CA LEU A 127 1.81 -13.19 -20.46
C LEU A 127 1.54 -14.54 -21.12
N GLN A 128 2.53 -15.18 -21.72
CA GLN A 128 2.40 -16.50 -22.34
C GLN A 128 2.45 -17.64 -21.32
N ASN A 129 2.95 -17.40 -20.11
CA ASN A 129 2.95 -18.38 -19.03
C ASN A 129 1.68 -18.25 -18.18
N GLY A 130 0.78 -19.23 -18.28
CA GLY A 130 -0.52 -19.18 -17.58
C GLY A 130 -0.43 -18.95 -16.06
N ARG A 131 0.59 -19.50 -15.38
CA ARG A 131 0.80 -19.28 -13.94
C ARG A 131 1.25 -17.85 -13.66
N LEU A 132 2.22 -17.34 -14.40
CA LEU A 132 2.73 -15.97 -14.21
C LEU A 132 1.70 -14.93 -14.61
N ARG A 133 0.95 -15.15 -15.71
CA ARG A 133 -0.16 -14.29 -16.12
C ARG A 133 -1.26 -14.22 -15.07
N ARG A 134 -1.61 -15.34 -14.43
CA ARG A 134 -2.63 -15.36 -13.37
C ARG A 134 -2.25 -14.49 -12.17
N SER A 135 -0.96 -14.34 -11.85
CA SER A 135 -0.55 -13.42 -10.76
C SER A 135 -0.74 -11.94 -11.11
N ARG A 136 -1.06 -11.60 -12.36
CA ARG A 136 -1.39 -10.24 -12.82
C ARG A 136 -2.89 -10.02 -12.95
N VAL A 137 -3.70 -11.06 -12.71
CA VAL A 137 -5.15 -10.92 -12.53
C VAL A 137 -5.35 -10.44 -11.11
N LEU A 138 -5.57 -9.13 -10.97
CA LEU A 138 -5.53 -8.41 -9.71
C LEU A 138 -6.87 -7.77 -9.40
N PRO A 139 -7.19 -7.58 -8.11
CA PRO A 139 -8.48 -7.06 -7.71
C PRO A 139 -8.69 -5.62 -8.18
N VAL A 140 -9.94 -5.33 -8.55
CA VAL A 140 -10.48 -4.01 -8.86
C VAL A 140 -11.90 -3.92 -8.31
N ASP A 141 -12.41 -2.71 -8.16
CA ASP A 141 -13.81 -2.53 -7.79
C ASP A 141 -14.73 -3.10 -8.87
N SER A 142 -15.87 -3.66 -8.47
CA SER A 142 -16.82 -4.28 -9.39
C SER A 142 -17.43 -3.33 -10.43
N GLU A 143 -17.35 -2.02 -10.16
CA GLU A 143 -17.72 -0.95 -11.10
C GLU A 143 -16.72 -0.88 -12.27
N VAL A 144 -15.44 -1.15 -12.00
CA VAL A 144 -14.36 -1.23 -13.00
C VAL A 144 -14.52 -2.48 -13.87
N ASP A 145 -14.57 -3.65 -13.24
CA ASP A 145 -14.82 -4.92 -13.91
C ASP A 145 -15.78 -5.75 -13.05
N ARG A 146 -16.89 -6.21 -13.64
CA ARG A 146 -17.93 -6.95 -12.90
C ARG A 146 -17.43 -8.23 -12.23
N SER A 147 -16.33 -8.81 -12.72
CA SER A 147 -15.70 -9.97 -12.08
C SER A 147 -14.98 -9.64 -10.78
N GLY A 148 -14.70 -8.36 -10.51
CA GLY A 148 -13.86 -7.89 -9.40
C GLY A 148 -12.36 -8.03 -9.65
N PHE A 149 -11.95 -8.46 -10.85
CA PHE A 149 -10.55 -8.66 -11.21
C PHE A 149 -10.26 -8.19 -12.62
N THR A 150 -9.03 -7.77 -12.88
CA THR A 150 -8.57 -7.47 -14.24
C THR A 150 -7.12 -7.86 -14.43
N LEU A 151 -6.74 -8.11 -15.69
CA LEU A 151 -5.34 -8.31 -16.04
C LEU A 151 -4.60 -6.97 -16.01
N MET A 152 -3.96 -6.65 -14.90
CA MET A 152 -3.13 -5.44 -14.78
C MET A 152 -1.73 -5.70 -15.31
N GLN A 153 -1.36 -4.93 -16.33
CA GLN A 153 -0.03 -5.01 -16.94
C GLN A 153 0.87 -3.85 -16.55
N ALA A 154 0.29 -2.66 -16.41
CA ALA A 154 1.02 -1.46 -16.08
C ALA A 154 1.48 -1.50 -14.63
N HIS A 155 2.76 -1.17 -14.41
CA HIS A 155 3.31 -1.17 -13.06
C HIS A 155 4.51 -0.24 -12.87
N LEU A 156 4.60 0.30 -11.66
CA LEU A 156 5.74 1.06 -11.17
C LEU A 156 6.78 0.12 -10.53
N LYS A 157 8.06 0.49 -10.67
CA LYS A 157 9.19 -0.19 -10.02
C LYS A 157 9.81 0.79 -9.03
N ILE A 158 9.58 0.55 -7.74
CA ILE A 158 9.96 1.49 -6.68
C ILE A 158 11.49 1.48 -6.49
N SER A 159 12.09 0.29 -6.45
CA SER A 159 13.54 0.11 -6.43
C SER A 159 14.12 -0.14 -7.81
N GLU A 160 15.30 0.43 -8.08
CA GLU A 160 16.18 -0.06 -9.16
C GLU A 160 17.02 -1.23 -8.61
N GLY A 161 17.48 -2.15 -9.47
CA GLY A 161 18.38 -3.24 -9.05
C GLY A 161 17.76 -4.63 -8.83
N GLY A 162 16.45 -4.80 -9.06
CA GLY A 162 15.81 -6.12 -8.90
C GLY A 162 15.79 -6.61 -7.44
N GLY A 163 15.61 -7.92 -7.24
CA GLY A 163 15.52 -8.54 -5.92
C GLY A 163 14.09 -8.87 -5.50
N ASP A 164 13.97 -9.84 -4.59
CA ASP A 164 12.68 -10.41 -4.16
C ASP A 164 11.83 -9.39 -3.39
N LEU A 165 12.44 -8.48 -2.63
CA LEU A 165 11.72 -7.43 -1.88
C LEU A 165 11.54 -6.11 -2.65
N ALA A 166 12.06 -5.98 -3.87
CA ALA A 166 11.93 -4.73 -4.62
C ALA A 166 10.44 -4.40 -4.85
N PRO A 167 9.90 -3.29 -4.30
CA PRO A 167 8.45 -3.07 -4.34
C PRO A 167 7.94 -2.77 -5.75
N ARG A 168 6.75 -3.29 -6.06
CA ARG A 168 6.01 -3.06 -7.30
C ARG A 168 4.62 -2.53 -6.99
N VAL A 169 4.11 -1.67 -7.86
CA VAL A 169 2.73 -1.16 -7.83
C VAL A 169 2.08 -1.47 -9.16
N TYR A 170 1.12 -2.37 -9.22
CA TYR A 170 0.35 -2.63 -10.44
C TYR A 170 -0.94 -1.83 -10.43
N PHE A 171 -1.26 -1.24 -11.57
CA PHE A 171 -2.40 -0.34 -11.70
C PHE A 171 -3.09 -0.47 -13.07
N VAL A 172 -4.32 0.01 -13.11
CA VAL A 172 -5.11 0.27 -14.32
C VAL A 172 -5.75 1.65 -14.20
N HIS A 173 -6.00 2.30 -15.32
CA HIS A 173 -6.80 3.52 -15.37
C HIS A 173 -8.18 3.17 -15.94
N ASP A 174 -9.25 3.47 -15.21
CA ASP A 174 -10.61 3.32 -15.72
C ASP A 174 -11.01 4.59 -16.48
N SER A 175 -11.22 4.45 -17.78
CA SER A 175 -11.61 5.57 -18.64
C SER A 175 -13.04 6.07 -18.39
N ARG A 176 -13.88 5.34 -17.64
CA ARG A 176 -15.26 5.78 -17.34
C ARG A 176 -15.33 6.69 -16.14
N SER A 177 -14.55 6.39 -15.09
CA SER A 177 -14.46 7.18 -13.86
C SER A 177 -13.28 8.15 -13.84
N HIS A 178 -12.39 8.07 -14.83
CA HIS A 178 -11.11 8.79 -14.88
C HIS A 178 -10.23 8.54 -13.64
N THR A 179 -10.45 7.41 -12.95
CA THR A 179 -9.74 7.06 -11.72
C THR A 179 -8.66 6.01 -12.00
N VAL A 180 -7.53 6.10 -11.29
CA VAL A 180 -6.53 5.02 -11.28
C VAL A 180 -6.87 4.01 -10.19
N HIS A 181 -6.94 2.73 -10.53
CA HIS A 181 -7.12 1.64 -9.59
C HIS A 181 -5.81 0.85 -9.42
N VAL A 182 -5.37 0.71 -8.17
CA VAL A 182 -4.20 -0.07 -7.77
C VAL A 182 -4.67 -1.40 -7.21
N GLY A 183 -4.33 -2.49 -7.91
CA GLY A 183 -4.67 -3.86 -7.52
C GLY A 183 -3.52 -4.62 -6.84
N TYR A 184 -2.31 -4.06 -6.82
CA TYR A 184 -1.19 -4.65 -6.09
C TYR A 184 -0.15 -3.62 -5.65
N ILE A 185 0.27 -3.70 -4.40
CA ILE A 185 1.43 -3.04 -3.80
C ILE A 185 2.15 -4.09 -2.95
N GLY A 186 3.37 -4.44 -3.32
CA GLY A 186 4.10 -5.46 -2.57
C GLY A 186 5.43 -5.85 -3.19
N PRO A 187 6.12 -6.84 -2.60
CA PRO A 187 7.44 -7.27 -3.04
C PRO A 187 7.40 -7.99 -4.38
N HIS A 188 8.47 -7.88 -5.17
CA HIS A 188 8.59 -8.53 -6.47
C HIS A 188 8.55 -10.08 -6.40
N LYS A 189 8.82 -10.71 -5.25
CA LYS A 189 8.74 -12.17 -5.06
C LYS A 189 7.37 -12.77 -5.37
N ASN A 190 6.30 -11.97 -5.29
CA ASN A 190 4.93 -12.37 -5.65
C ASN A 190 4.59 -12.04 -7.12
N MET A 191 5.42 -11.22 -7.76
CA MET A 191 5.32 -10.77 -9.15
C MET A 191 6.53 -11.20 -9.98
N ARG A 192 7.05 -12.39 -9.70
CA ARG A 192 8.24 -12.91 -10.37
C ARG A 192 7.97 -13.01 -11.88
N ASN A 193 9.02 -12.75 -12.63
CA ASN A 193 9.10 -13.15 -14.02
C ASN A 193 9.68 -14.57 -14.09
N THR A 194 9.89 -15.11 -15.29
CA THR A 194 10.71 -16.32 -15.43
C THR A 194 12.05 -16.06 -14.75
N ARG A 195 12.42 -16.92 -13.80
CA ARG A 195 13.77 -16.91 -13.23
C ARG A 195 14.74 -16.98 -14.42
N SER A 196 15.62 -16.00 -14.54
CA SER A 196 16.87 -16.17 -15.29
C SER A 196 17.69 -17.25 -14.62
#